data_AF-A0A097SSH6-F1
#
_entry.id   AF-A0A097SSH6-F1
#
_cell.length_a   1.000
_cell.length_b   1.000
_cell.length_c   1.000
_cell.angle_alpha   90.00
_cell.angle_beta   90.00
_cell.angle_gamma   90.00
#
_symmetry.space_group_name_H-M   'P 1'
#
loop_
_entity.id
_entity.type
_entity.pdbx_description
1 polymer ?
#
loop_
_entity_poly.entity_id
_entity_poly.type
_entity_poly.pdbx_seq_one_letter_code
_entity_poly.pdbx_strand_id
1 'polypeptide(L)'
;MKHKLISLGSLALLCPSVLALTSCSNNTIVIANFESYMSTDLIDAVEKKFHDQAQFLYYGTNEDIDRKFDRNYDVATPSSYQAINMIKRGSIHRIDWSVFDLYKPDQEHITKNKINNGHDALKLFTKPIQIIIEEQSKDIFQPDANGYIPNLLDYCIPYFLQSWIFAYKGDKIKDLEQNSTWVQTIDKISNKSATGDKRFKNTKLACIDDVRSLYGISHLIENERNAIPAEDWTVNPSENDNRYQYEITYKNLKDSFLKNSFWLNSDSGSVLNSFADPNGDIGAFAYNGDILYACQGADTYDVDYNNDNVHVITPNQNLLAIDMMVINAKANGEHLNKIYEMLKFMLLDGVDSTNEITERDKNGSYVKGPMCNFESVQYTDVFKTINDYVNKKDNDSRPAQDSYFGLMFDWEKEEGETDEAYNKRINNQYAKINLWLSIYNVPDMSSYINFIEKPINGHQKSDMYGAYVKTIKNGL
;
A
#
# COMPACT_ATOMS: atom_id res chain seq x y z
N MET A 1 -27.15 44.78 -80.91
CA MET A 1 -26.70 45.84 -79.97
C MET A 1 -26.58 45.22 -78.59
N LYS A 2 -25.37 45.16 -78.00
CA LYS A 2 -25.00 44.50 -76.70
C LYS A 2 -25.15 42.95 -76.74
N HIS A 3 -24.07 42.14 -76.62
CA HIS A 3 -23.34 41.71 -75.39
C HIS A 3 -24.25 40.96 -74.39
N LYS A 4 -23.89 39.87 -73.67
CA LYS A 4 -22.71 38.98 -73.53
C LYS A 4 -23.26 37.66 -72.86
N LEU A 5 -22.57 36.53 -72.60
CA LEU A 5 -21.16 36.13 -72.56
C LEU A 5 -21.03 34.65 -73.08
N ILE A 6 -20.20 33.80 -72.46
CA ILE A 6 -20.01 32.34 -72.62
C ILE A 6 -19.84 31.76 -71.20
N SER A 7 -20.22 30.50 -70.96
CA SER A 7 -19.69 29.69 -69.85
C SER A 7 -19.52 28.23 -70.28
N LEU A 8 -18.29 27.72 -70.25
CA LEU A 8 -17.99 26.29 -70.33
C LEU A 8 -18.17 25.69 -68.93
N GLY A 9 -18.90 24.57 -68.83
CA GLY A 9 -18.97 23.74 -67.63
C GLY A 9 -18.24 22.42 -67.85
N SER A 10 -17.17 22.18 -67.09
CA SER A 10 -16.23 21.08 -67.31
C SER A 10 -16.74 19.70 -66.85
N LEU A 11 -16.31 18.66 -67.56
CA LEU A 11 -16.56 17.26 -67.22
C LEU A 11 -15.69 16.84 -66.01
N ALA A 12 -16.31 16.54 -64.87
CA ALA A 12 -15.60 16.15 -63.65
C ALA A 12 -15.39 14.62 -63.59
N LEU A 13 -14.12 14.18 -63.48
CA LEU A 13 -13.79 12.78 -63.16
C LEU A 13 -14.15 12.49 -61.69
N LEU A 14 -14.94 11.43 -61.47
CA LEU A 14 -15.14 10.85 -60.15
C LEU A 14 -13.96 9.94 -59.80
N CYS A 15 -13.02 10.49 -59.03
CA CYS A 15 -11.98 9.70 -58.37
C CYS A 15 -12.52 9.25 -57.00
N PRO A 16 -12.71 7.93 -56.73
CA PRO A 16 -13.11 7.48 -55.41
C PRO A 16 -11.90 7.57 -54.46
N SER A 17 -11.75 8.73 -53.81
CA SER A 17 -10.78 8.93 -52.75
C SER A 17 -11.13 8.02 -51.58
N VAL A 18 -10.43 6.88 -51.48
CA VAL A 18 -10.46 6.01 -50.31
C VAL A 18 -9.94 6.82 -49.13
N LEU A 19 -10.86 7.36 -48.34
CA LEU A 19 -10.56 7.92 -47.03
C LEU A 19 -10.17 6.74 -46.13
N ALA A 20 -8.87 6.42 -46.13
CA ALA A 20 -8.27 5.68 -45.05
C ALA A 20 -8.46 6.52 -43.78
N LEU A 21 -9.49 6.17 -43.01
CA LEU A 21 -9.61 6.58 -41.62
C LEU A 21 -8.45 5.93 -40.87
N THR A 22 -7.29 6.59 -40.90
CA THR A 22 -6.22 6.34 -39.93
C THR A 22 -6.78 6.75 -38.59
N SER A 23 -7.40 5.79 -37.90
CA SER A 23 -7.66 5.85 -36.49
C SER A 23 -6.35 6.26 -35.82
N CYS A 24 -6.28 7.48 -35.29
CA CYS A 24 -5.31 7.81 -34.27
C CYS A 24 -5.66 6.94 -33.07
N SER A 25 -5.12 5.73 -33.04
CA SER A 25 -5.09 4.91 -31.84
C SER A 25 -4.36 5.72 -30.78
N ASN A 26 -5.08 6.24 -29.79
CA ASN A 26 -4.45 6.77 -28.59
C ASN A 26 -3.65 5.62 -27.98
N ASN A 27 -2.33 5.66 -28.18
CA ASN A 27 -1.37 4.66 -27.72
C ASN A 27 -0.92 5.00 -26.28
N THR A 28 -1.76 5.72 -25.54
CA THR A 28 -1.55 6.19 -24.18
C THR A 28 -2.01 5.11 -23.22
N ILE A 29 -1.13 4.73 -22.30
CA ILE A 29 -1.39 3.81 -21.21
C ILE A 29 -1.98 4.61 -20.05
N VAL A 30 -3.18 4.25 -19.62
CA VAL A 30 -3.85 4.89 -18.49
C VAL A 30 -3.59 4.08 -17.21
N ILE A 31 -2.84 4.66 -16.29
CA ILE A 31 -2.49 4.08 -14.99
C ILE A 31 -3.39 4.69 -13.92
N ALA A 32 -4.20 3.87 -13.25
CA ALA A 32 -4.99 4.28 -12.11
C ALA A 32 -4.28 3.94 -10.79
N ASN A 33 -4.05 4.93 -9.93
CA ASN A 33 -3.46 4.71 -8.61
C ASN A 33 -4.28 5.43 -7.52
N PHE A 34 -4.03 5.12 -6.26
CA PHE A 34 -4.45 6.02 -5.18
C PHE A 34 -3.69 7.35 -5.27
N GLU A 35 -4.25 8.43 -4.73
CA GLU A 35 -3.57 9.72 -4.63
C GLU A 35 -2.36 9.62 -3.69
N SER A 36 -1.27 10.34 -3.97
CA SER A 36 0.00 10.32 -3.22
C SER A 36 0.71 8.96 -3.09
N TYR A 37 0.23 7.90 -3.75
CA TYR A 37 0.88 6.58 -3.77
C TYR A 37 2.06 6.47 -4.75
N MET A 38 2.42 7.55 -5.45
CA MET A 38 3.55 7.56 -6.37
C MET A 38 4.31 8.88 -6.29
N SER A 39 5.63 8.83 -6.34
CA SER A 39 6.46 10.04 -6.33
C SER A 39 6.26 10.86 -7.61
N THR A 40 6.26 12.18 -7.48
CA THR A 40 6.22 13.11 -8.63
C THR A 40 7.40 12.87 -9.55
N ASP A 41 8.58 12.62 -8.99
CA ASP A 41 9.81 12.37 -9.75
C ASP A 41 9.72 11.09 -10.58
N LEU A 42 9.03 10.04 -10.08
CA LEU A 42 8.77 8.83 -10.86
C LEU A 42 7.72 9.06 -11.94
N ILE A 43 6.66 9.82 -11.65
CA ILE A 43 5.65 10.23 -12.66
C ILE A 43 6.34 10.97 -13.81
N ASP A 44 7.10 12.02 -13.51
CA ASP A 44 7.87 12.81 -14.48
C ASP A 44 8.86 11.93 -15.27
N ALA A 45 9.54 10.99 -14.58
CA ALA A 45 10.47 10.07 -15.23
C ALA A 45 9.77 9.08 -16.17
N VAL A 46 8.56 8.61 -15.83
CA VAL A 46 7.72 7.78 -16.70
C VAL A 46 7.23 8.58 -17.91
N GLU A 47 6.61 9.74 -17.72
CA GLU A 47 6.09 10.57 -18.81
C GLU A 47 7.22 10.93 -19.80
N LYS A 48 8.39 11.33 -19.29
CA LYS A 48 9.59 11.60 -20.09
C LYS A 48 10.13 10.39 -20.84
N LYS A 49 10.18 9.21 -20.19
CA LYS A 49 10.72 7.97 -20.80
C LYS A 49 9.79 7.40 -21.86
N PHE A 50 8.48 7.53 -21.68
CA PHE A 50 7.45 6.99 -22.57
C PHE A 50 6.83 8.06 -23.50
N HIS A 51 7.39 9.28 -23.55
CA HIS A 51 6.99 10.37 -24.44
C HIS A 51 5.49 10.68 -24.38
N ASP A 52 5.00 10.99 -23.18
CA ASP A 52 3.60 11.33 -22.89
C ASP A 52 2.59 10.21 -23.26
N GLN A 53 3.07 8.97 -23.46
CA GLN A 53 2.24 7.76 -23.61
C GLN A 53 1.83 7.17 -22.25
N ALA A 54 1.99 7.89 -21.15
CA ALA A 54 1.46 7.57 -19.84
C ALA A 54 0.43 8.63 -19.44
N GLN A 55 -0.67 8.21 -18.82
CA GLN A 55 -1.61 9.10 -18.15
C GLN A 55 -1.93 8.55 -16.77
N PHE A 56 -1.62 9.30 -15.73
CA PHE A 56 -1.96 8.97 -14.35
C PHE A 56 -3.35 9.50 -13.99
N LEU A 57 -4.18 8.64 -13.38
CA LEU A 57 -5.50 8.98 -12.87
C LEU A 57 -5.65 8.49 -11.43
N TYR A 58 -6.31 9.29 -10.59
CA TYR A 58 -6.52 8.95 -9.18
C TYR A 58 -7.95 8.45 -8.91
N TYR A 59 -8.09 7.63 -7.86
CA TYR A 59 -9.37 7.17 -7.33
C TYR A 59 -9.34 7.10 -5.80
N GLY A 60 -10.51 7.23 -5.16
CA GLY A 60 -10.62 7.24 -3.70
C GLY A 60 -10.89 5.88 -3.05
N THR A 61 -11.44 4.89 -3.78
CA THR A 61 -11.79 3.58 -3.19
C THR A 61 -11.59 2.40 -4.15
N ASN A 62 -11.46 1.20 -3.58
CA ASN A 62 -11.43 -0.06 -4.34
C ASN A 62 -12.72 -0.27 -5.17
N GLU A 63 -13.89 0.19 -4.70
CA GLU A 63 -15.15 0.18 -5.46
C GLU A 63 -15.17 1.15 -6.66
N ASP A 64 -14.28 2.14 -6.71
CA ASP A 64 -14.10 2.97 -7.90
C ASP A 64 -13.34 2.21 -8.99
N ILE A 65 -12.29 1.46 -8.62
CA ILE A 65 -11.60 0.54 -9.54
C ILE A 65 -12.56 -0.53 -10.05
N ASP A 66 -13.31 -1.20 -9.18
CA ASP A 66 -14.26 -2.27 -9.54
C ASP A 66 -15.24 -1.86 -10.65
N ARG A 67 -15.65 -0.59 -10.66
CA ARG A 67 -16.62 -0.03 -11.62
C ARG A 67 -16.01 0.53 -12.90
N LYS A 68 -14.74 0.96 -12.87
CA LYS A 68 -14.11 1.75 -13.93
C LYS A 68 -13.03 0.98 -14.71
N PHE A 69 -12.36 0.02 -14.08
CA PHE A 69 -11.17 -0.66 -14.62
C PHE A 69 -11.31 -1.14 -16.07
N ASP A 70 -12.26 -2.05 -16.32
CA ASP A 70 -12.49 -2.67 -17.63
C ASP A 70 -12.66 -1.66 -18.79
N ARG A 71 -13.02 -0.40 -18.51
CA ARG A 71 -13.38 0.61 -19.52
C ARG A 71 -12.40 1.77 -19.62
N ASN A 72 -11.73 2.10 -18.52
CA ASN A 72 -11.03 3.38 -18.37
C ASN A 72 -9.52 3.24 -18.16
N TYR A 73 -9.05 2.08 -17.68
CA TYR A 73 -7.68 1.92 -17.17
C TYR A 73 -7.00 0.71 -17.82
N ASP A 74 -5.72 0.86 -18.15
CA ASP A 74 -4.86 -0.22 -18.63
C ASP A 74 -4.14 -0.92 -17.47
N VAL A 75 -3.78 -0.14 -16.45
CA VAL A 75 -3.16 -0.59 -15.19
C VAL A 75 -3.93 0.02 -14.02
N ALA A 76 -4.08 -0.71 -12.91
CA ALA A 76 -4.61 -0.17 -11.66
C ALA A 76 -3.90 -0.77 -10.44
N THR A 77 -4.00 -0.12 -9.28
CA THR A 77 -3.40 -0.57 -7.99
C THR A 77 -4.44 -0.99 -6.92
N PRO A 78 -5.38 -1.92 -7.19
CA PRO A 78 -6.31 -2.40 -6.17
C PRO A 78 -5.60 -3.08 -4.99
N SER A 79 -6.22 -3.03 -3.81
CA SER A 79 -5.86 -3.88 -2.67
C SER A 79 -6.13 -5.35 -3.01
N SER A 80 -5.39 -6.29 -2.42
CA SER A 80 -5.35 -7.67 -2.94
C SER A 80 -6.71 -8.38 -2.94
N TYR A 81 -7.59 -8.17 -1.94
CA TYR A 81 -8.96 -8.73 -1.99
C TYR A 81 -9.73 -8.31 -3.24
N GLN A 82 -9.48 -7.09 -3.74
CA GLN A 82 -10.12 -6.53 -4.91
C GLN A 82 -9.46 -7.02 -6.19
N ALA A 83 -8.13 -7.17 -6.22
CA ALA A 83 -7.43 -7.90 -7.28
C ALA A 83 -8.00 -9.33 -7.43
N ILE A 84 -8.20 -10.05 -6.33
CA ILE A 84 -8.80 -11.40 -6.32
C ILE A 84 -10.22 -11.40 -6.91
N ASN A 85 -11.05 -10.42 -6.54
CA ASN A 85 -12.39 -10.26 -7.10
C ASN A 85 -12.36 -10.02 -8.62
N MET A 86 -11.36 -9.32 -9.14
CA MET A 86 -11.18 -9.03 -10.56
C MET A 86 -10.59 -10.23 -11.33
N ILE A 87 -9.67 -11.00 -10.72
CA ILE A 87 -9.18 -12.29 -11.24
C ILE A 87 -10.36 -13.27 -11.42
N LYS A 88 -11.21 -13.42 -10.39
CA LYS A 88 -12.39 -14.31 -10.44
C LYS A 88 -13.41 -13.94 -11.54
N ARG A 89 -13.38 -12.70 -12.04
CA ARG A 89 -14.23 -12.22 -13.16
C ARG A 89 -13.54 -12.27 -14.53
N GLY A 90 -12.23 -12.56 -14.58
CA GLY A 90 -11.44 -12.50 -15.81
C GLY A 90 -11.11 -11.09 -16.29
N SER A 91 -11.18 -10.08 -15.41
CA SER A 91 -10.86 -8.68 -15.75
C SER A 91 -9.36 -8.39 -15.83
N ILE A 92 -8.50 -9.24 -15.27
CA ILE A 92 -7.05 -9.03 -15.17
C ILE A 92 -6.28 -9.96 -16.14
N HIS A 93 -5.26 -9.40 -16.79
CA HIS A 93 -4.32 -10.11 -17.65
C HIS A 93 -3.30 -10.93 -16.84
N ARG A 94 -2.87 -12.10 -17.34
CA ARG A 94 -1.81 -12.89 -16.68
C ARG A 94 -0.42 -12.33 -16.99
N ILE A 95 0.40 -12.16 -15.97
CA ILE A 95 1.74 -11.59 -16.08
C ILE A 95 2.73 -12.62 -16.63
N ASP A 96 3.32 -12.32 -17.78
CA ASP A 96 4.51 -13.03 -18.27
C ASP A 96 5.77 -12.44 -17.65
N TRP A 97 6.19 -13.03 -16.52
CA TRP A 97 7.38 -12.61 -15.79
C TRP A 97 8.69 -12.74 -16.60
N SER A 98 8.72 -13.59 -17.63
CA SER A 98 9.93 -13.77 -18.45
C SER A 98 10.27 -12.51 -19.27
N VAL A 99 9.27 -11.70 -19.61
CA VAL A 99 9.42 -10.42 -20.32
C VAL A 99 10.24 -9.40 -19.51
N PHE A 100 10.21 -9.47 -18.18
CA PHE A 100 10.97 -8.57 -17.32
C PHE A 100 12.47 -8.87 -17.31
N ASP A 101 12.92 -10.03 -17.78
CA ASP A 101 14.33 -10.43 -17.86
C ASP A 101 15.11 -10.35 -16.53
N LEU A 102 14.44 -10.54 -15.39
CA LEU A 102 15.03 -10.45 -14.05
C LEU A 102 15.75 -11.75 -13.63
N TYR A 103 16.68 -11.65 -12.70
CA TYR A 103 17.39 -12.77 -12.07
C TYR A 103 16.81 -13.13 -10.70
N LYS A 104 16.94 -14.39 -10.30
CA LYS A 104 16.56 -14.84 -8.95
C LYS A 104 17.63 -14.39 -7.95
N PRO A 105 17.28 -13.63 -6.91
CA PRO A 105 18.23 -13.26 -5.85
C PRO A 105 18.61 -14.50 -5.03
N ASP A 106 19.88 -14.57 -4.63
CA ASP A 106 20.36 -15.43 -3.53
C ASP A 106 20.65 -14.59 -2.29
N GLN A 107 20.97 -15.23 -1.17
CA GLN A 107 21.23 -14.56 0.11
C GLN A 107 22.42 -13.59 0.07
N GLU A 108 23.39 -13.80 -0.83
CA GLU A 108 24.60 -12.96 -0.95
C GLU A 108 25.01 -12.63 -2.41
N HIS A 109 24.41 -13.26 -3.43
CA HIS A 109 24.84 -13.16 -4.83
C HIS A 109 23.65 -13.21 -5.80
N ILE A 110 23.75 -12.56 -6.97
CA ILE A 110 22.77 -12.74 -8.05
C ILE A 110 22.99 -14.12 -8.70
N THR A 111 21.98 -14.99 -8.68
CA THR A 111 22.09 -16.26 -9.41
C THR A 111 21.93 -16.03 -10.91
N LYS A 112 22.60 -16.84 -11.75
CA LYS A 112 22.38 -16.80 -13.21
C LYS A 112 21.00 -17.33 -13.65
N ASN A 113 20.12 -17.67 -12.71
CA ASN A 113 18.80 -18.22 -13.00
C ASN A 113 17.82 -17.06 -13.23
N LYS A 114 17.19 -16.99 -14.40
CA LYS A 114 16.14 -16.01 -14.70
C LYS A 114 14.84 -16.32 -13.97
N ILE A 115 14.07 -15.29 -13.66
CA ILE A 115 12.68 -15.37 -13.21
C ILE A 115 11.79 -15.53 -14.45
N ASN A 116 10.96 -16.58 -14.49
CA ASN A 116 10.11 -16.88 -15.66
C ASN A 116 8.61 -16.98 -15.34
N ASN A 117 8.21 -16.91 -14.07
CA ASN A 117 6.82 -17.07 -13.62
C ASN A 117 6.64 -16.50 -12.21
N GLY A 118 5.38 -16.42 -11.73
CA GLY A 118 5.05 -15.89 -10.41
C GLY A 118 5.66 -16.68 -9.24
N HIS A 119 5.95 -17.97 -9.39
CA HIS A 119 6.62 -18.75 -8.33
C HIS A 119 8.11 -18.38 -8.20
N ASP A 120 8.79 -18.14 -9.32
CA ASP A 120 10.16 -17.63 -9.33
C ASP A 120 10.25 -16.21 -8.78
N ALA A 121 9.29 -15.35 -9.14
CA ALA A 121 9.21 -13.95 -8.72
C ALA A 121 9.00 -13.78 -7.20
N LEU A 122 8.40 -14.78 -6.53
CA LEU A 122 8.16 -14.79 -5.09
C LEU A 122 9.41 -14.46 -4.26
N LYS A 123 10.60 -14.81 -4.76
CA LYS A 123 11.90 -14.55 -4.10
C LYS A 123 12.34 -13.08 -4.11
N LEU A 124 11.76 -12.25 -4.97
CA LEU A 124 12.02 -10.80 -4.98
C LEU A 124 11.42 -10.12 -3.75
N PHE A 125 10.36 -10.69 -3.18
CA PHE A 125 9.56 -10.05 -2.15
C PHE A 125 9.98 -10.46 -0.73
N THR A 126 9.72 -9.58 0.22
CA THR A 126 9.93 -9.80 1.66
C THR A 126 9.07 -10.95 2.19
N LYS A 127 9.49 -11.58 3.30
CA LYS A 127 8.80 -12.77 3.82
C LYS A 127 7.31 -12.57 4.18
N PRO A 128 6.81 -11.39 4.66
CA PRO A 128 5.37 -11.19 4.88
C PRO A 128 4.57 -11.32 3.58
N ILE A 129 5.07 -10.68 2.50
CA ILE A 129 4.46 -10.73 1.16
C ILE A 129 4.40 -12.17 0.64
N GLN A 130 5.49 -12.94 0.82
CA GLN A 130 5.51 -14.34 0.40
C GLN A 130 4.41 -15.16 1.08
N ILE A 131 4.23 -14.99 2.40
CA ILE A 131 3.24 -15.73 3.19
C ILE A 131 1.82 -15.37 2.72
N ILE A 132 1.50 -14.07 2.63
CA ILE A 132 0.16 -13.62 2.21
C ILE A 132 -0.18 -14.15 0.80
N ILE A 133 0.76 -14.07 -0.14
CA ILE A 133 0.58 -14.59 -1.50
C ILE A 133 0.37 -16.11 -1.49
N GLU A 134 1.19 -16.86 -0.76
CA GLU A 134 1.09 -18.32 -0.66
C GLU A 134 -0.22 -18.78 -0.01
N GLU A 135 -0.73 -18.04 0.98
CA GLU A 135 -2.00 -18.33 1.65
C GLU A 135 -3.20 -18.02 0.76
N GLN A 136 -3.31 -16.79 0.25
CA GLN A 136 -4.44 -16.40 -0.60
C GLN A 136 -4.55 -17.29 -1.84
N SER A 137 -3.41 -17.68 -2.44
CA SER A 137 -3.42 -18.52 -3.64
C SER A 137 -4.10 -19.88 -3.42
N LYS A 138 -3.98 -20.48 -2.23
CA LYS A 138 -4.63 -21.75 -1.85
C LYS A 138 -6.16 -21.65 -1.81
N ASP A 139 -6.70 -20.48 -1.44
CA ASP A 139 -8.14 -20.24 -1.35
C ASP A 139 -8.80 -19.93 -2.70
N ILE A 140 -8.01 -19.57 -3.71
CA ILE A 140 -8.50 -19.04 -4.99
C ILE A 140 -8.33 -20.07 -6.11
N PHE A 141 -7.17 -20.69 -6.18
CA PHE A 141 -6.75 -21.47 -7.34
C PHE A 141 -6.72 -22.97 -7.01
N GLN A 142 -7.39 -23.74 -7.85
CA GLN A 142 -7.19 -25.19 -7.88
C GLN A 142 -5.89 -25.52 -8.63
N PRO A 143 -5.20 -26.62 -8.28
CA PRO A 143 -4.11 -27.12 -9.09
C PRO A 143 -4.57 -27.40 -10.53
N ASP A 144 -3.74 -27.08 -11.50
CA ASP A 144 -3.94 -27.47 -12.90
C ASP A 144 -3.73 -28.99 -13.09
N ALA A 145 -3.88 -29.47 -14.33
CA ALA A 145 -3.70 -30.88 -14.67
C ALA A 145 -2.27 -31.42 -14.39
N ASN A 146 -1.28 -30.56 -14.16
CA ASN A 146 0.09 -30.89 -13.83
C ASN A 146 0.41 -30.70 -12.32
N GLY A 147 -0.57 -30.28 -11.52
CA GLY A 147 -0.39 -29.96 -10.11
C GLY A 147 0.19 -28.56 -9.83
N TYR A 148 0.32 -27.71 -10.85
CA TYR A 148 0.72 -26.32 -10.65
C TYR A 148 -0.47 -25.53 -10.10
N ILE A 149 -0.29 -24.87 -8.96
CA ILE A 149 -1.26 -23.94 -8.39
C ILE A 149 -0.85 -22.54 -8.85
N PRO A 150 -1.62 -21.86 -9.73
CA PRO A 150 -1.41 -20.45 -10.01
C PRO A 150 -1.35 -19.66 -8.71
N ASN A 151 -0.47 -18.68 -8.63
CA ASN A 151 -0.40 -17.78 -7.48
C ASN A 151 -0.80 -16.36 -7.87
N LEU A 152 -0.97 -15.47 -6.89
CA LEU A 152 -1.34 -14.09 -7.19
C LEU A 152 -0.31 -13.34 -8.05
N LEU A 153 0.97 -13.74 -8.01
CA LEU A 153 1.99 -13.13 -8.87
C LEU A 153 1.76 -13.44 -10.35
N ASP A 154 1.02 -14.49 -10.72
CA ASP A 154 0.59 -14.70 -12.11
C ASP A 154 -0.39 -13.63 -12.64
N TYR A 155 -0.89 -12.72 -11.79
CA TYR A 155 -1.89 -11.71 -12.14
C TYR A 155 -1.58 -10.30 -11.61
N CYS A 156 -0.74 -10.18 -10.59
CA CYS A 156 -0.44 -8.91 -9.92
C CYS A 156 1.04 -8.76 -9.58
N ILE A 157 1.50 -7.50 -9.50
CA ILE A 157 2.79 -7.14 -8.92
C ILE A 157 2.51 -6.42 -7.59
N PRO A 158 2.91 -6.97 -6.42
CA PRO A 158 2.84 -6.25 -5.15
C PRO A 158 3.51 -4.89 -5.26
N TYR A 159 2.90 -3.86 -4.68
CA TYR A 159 3.38 -2.48 -4.77
C TYR A 159 3.76 -1.94 -3.40
N PHE A 160 2.81 -1.96 -2.45
CA PHE A 160 3.07 -1.61 -1.06
C PHE A 160 2.53 -2.68 -0.11
N LEU A 161 3.25 -2.88 0.97
CA LEU A 161 2.77 -3.48 2.19
C LEU A 161 2.31 -2.35 3.12
N GLN A 162 1.22 -2.58 3.83
CA GLN A 162 0.77 -1.73 4.92
C GLN A 162 0.45 -2.59 6.13
N SER A 163 0.55 -2.01 7.33
CA SER A 163 0.10 -2.63 8.57
C SER A 163 -0.79 -1.66 9.32
N TRP A 164 -1.92 -2.15 9.81
CA TRP A 164 -2.84 -1.34 10.60
C TRP A 164 -2.28 -1.14 12.01
N ILE A 165 -2.01 0.09 12.42
CA ILE A 165 -1.35 0.38 13.69
C ILE A 165 -2.17 1.32 14.55
N PHE A 166 -1.74 1.49 15.81
CA PHE A 166 -2.16 2.60 16.64
C PHE A 166 -0.97 3.52 16.92
N ALA A 167 -1.11 4.81 16.59
CA ALA A 167 -0.12 5.84 16.86
C ALA A 167 -0.66 6.86 17.87
N TYR A 168 0.22 7.48 18.68
CA TYR A 168 -0.17 8.46 19.70
C TYR A 168 0.90 9.50 20.00
N LYS A 169 0.48 10.62 20.60
CA LYS A 169 1.30 11.78 20.97
C LYS A 169 1.66 11.83 22.46
N GLY A 170 2.83 12.42 22.77
CA GLY A 170 3.42 12.56 24.10
C GLY A 170 4.01 11.26 24.70
N ASP A 171 4.57 11.36 25.90
CA ASP A 171 5.35 10.34 26.64
C ASP A 171 5.15 8.85 26.29
N LYS A 172 6.26 8.12 26.17
CA LYS A 172 6.24 6.70 25.77
C LYS A 172 5.59 5.77 26.79
N ILE A 173 4.63 4.97 26.32
CA ILE A 173 3.95 3.92 27.08
C ILE A 173 4.85 2.67 27.13
N LYS A 174 5.66 2.57 28.19
CA LYS A 174 6.61 1.45 28.39
C LYS A 174 5.96 0.06 28.32
N ASP A 175 4.74 -0.06 28.82
CA ASP A 175 3.98 -1.31 28.86
C ASP A 175 3.64 -1.88 27.46
N LEU A 176 3.81 -1.09 26.38
CA LEU A 176 3.43 -1.47 25.01
C LEU A 176 4.62 -1.48 24.03
N GLU A 177 5.87 -1.37 24.51
CA GLU A 177 7.06 -1.21 23.66
C GLU A 177 7.46 -2.45 22.84
N GLN A 178 7.12 -3.65 23.31
CA GLN A 178 7.50 -4.92 22.65
C GLN A 178 6.43 -5.99 22.88
N ASN A 179 6.11 -6.75 21.82
CA ASN A 179 5.19 -7.89 21.85
C ASN A 179 3.83 -7.59 22.48
N SER A 180 3.36 -6.34 22.32
CA SER A 180 2.05 -5.92 22.79
C SER A 180 0.94 -6.62 22.00
N THR A 181 -0.20 -6.84 22.62
CA THR A 181 -1.39 -7.42 21.96
C THR A 181 -2.45 -6.35 21.70
N TRP A 182 -3.47 -6.63 20.88
CA TRP A 182 -4.56 -5.67 20.68
C TRP A 182 -5.36 -5.41 21.95
N VAL A 183 -5.60 -6.43 22.78
CA VAL A 183 -6.23 -6.29 24.10
C VAL A 183 -5.42 -5.38 25.00
N GLN A 184 -4.10 -5.58 25.11
CA GLN A 184 -3.25 -4.72 25.93
C GLN A 184 -3.27 -3.27 25.44
N THR A 185 -3.21 -3.07 24.13
CA THR A 185 -3.28 -1.76 23.48
C THR A 185 -4.61 -1.07 23.80
N ILE A 186 -5.73 -1.74 23.55
CA ILE A 186 -7.08 -1.23 23.76
C ILE A 186 -7.35 -0.98 25.24
N ASP A 187 -6.99 -1.89 26.14
CA ASP A 187 -7.20 -1.72 27.59
C ASP A 187 -6.34 -0.56 28.17
N LYS A 188 -5.23 -0.20 27.51
CA LYS A 188 -4.39 0.93 27.91
C LYS A 188 -4.92 2.29 27.43
N ILE A 189 -5.49 2.34 26.23
CA ILE A 189 -6.08 3.56 25.63
C ILE A 189 -7.59 3.68 25.86
N SER A 190 -8.19 2.66 26.47
CA SER A 190 -9.60 2.60 26.84
C SER A 190 -9.95 3.71 27.84
N ASN A 191 -10.95 4.50 27.45
CA ASN A 191 -11.60 5.48 28.29
C ASN A 191 -12.31 4.90 29.53
N LYS A 192 -12.53 3.58 29.59
CA LYS A 192 -13.20 2.87 30.69
C LYS A 192 -12.22 2.15 31.62
N SER A 193 -10.96 2.00 31.22
CA SER A 193 -9.97 1.26 31.98
C SER A 193 -9.50 2.02 33.23
N ALA A 194 -9.49 1.32 34.37
CA ALA A 194 -8.94 1.84 35.63
C ALA A 194 -7.41 2.04 35.53
N THR A 195 -6.73 1.13 34.84
CA THR A 195 -5.27 1.12 34.58
C THR A 195 -4.86 1.82 33.29
N GLY A 196 -5.84 2.26 32.48
CA GLY A 196 -5.62 3.01 31.25
C GLY A 196 -4.87 4.32 31.47
N ASP A 197 -4.04 4.69 30.49
CA ASP A 197 -3.27 5.93 30.49
C ASP A 197 -4.21 7.14 30.54
N LYS A 198 -3.86 8.12 31.39
CA LYS A 198 -4.71 9.29 31.64
C LYS A 198 -4.85 10.20 30.43
N ARG A 199 -3.91 10.18 29.47
CA ARG A 199 -3.93 11.04 28.27
C ARG A 199 -5.10 10.76 27.34
N PHE A 200 -5.59 9.52 27.31
CA PHE A 200 -6.73 9.14 26.48
C PHE A 200 -8.08 9.36 27.18
N LYS A 201 -8.08 9.68 28.50
CA LYS A 201 -9.31 9.83 29.29
C LYS A 201 -10.05 11.13 28.97
N ASN A 202 -11.22 10.96 28.37
CA ASN A 202 -12.08 11.97 27.74
C ASN A 202 -11.50 12.59 26.46
N THR A 203 -10.46 11.99 25.88
CA THR A 203 -9.88 12.43 24.61
C THR A 203 -10.48 11.64 23.46
N LYS A 204 -10.57 12.28 22.29
CA LYS A 204 -10.93 11.62 21.05
C LYS A 204 -9.73 10.85 20.49
N LEU A 205 -10.01 9.67 19.96
CA LEU A 205 -9.10 8.91 19.13
C LEU A 205 -9.63 8.96 17.70
N ALA A 206 -8.77 9.30 16.74
CA ALA A 206 -9.12 9.30 15.33
C ALA A 206 -9.02 7.88 14.76
N CYS A 207 -9.83 7.55 13.76
CA CYS A 207 -9.78 6.27 13.08
C CYS A 207 -10.30 6.40 11.65
N ILE A 208 -9.57 5.83 10.70
CA ILE A 208 -10.09 5.64 9.33
C ILE A 208 -11.31 4.72 9.40
N ASP A 209 -12.42 5.13 8.80
CA ASP A 209 -13.70 4.40 8.73
C ASP A 209 -13.62 3.27 7.70
N ASP A 210 -12.71 2.31 7.93
CA ASP A 210 -12.66 1.06 7.19
C ASP A 210 -13.33 -0.08 7.97
N VAL A 211 -14.39 -0.61 7.36
CA VAL A 211 -15.26 -1.63 7.95
C VAL A 211 -14.53 -2.97 8.11
N ARG A 212 -13.56 -3.28 7.24
CA ARG A 212 -12.79 -4.53 7.29
C ARG A 212 -11.73 -4.47 8.39
N SER A 213 -10.95 -3.40 8.48
CA SER A 213 -9.96 -3.18 9.54
C SER A 213 -10.62 -3.18 10.92
N LEU A 214 -11.74 -2.46 11.06
CA LEU A 214 -12.47 -2.41 12.32
C LEU A 214 -13.05 -3.77 12.72
N TYR A 215 -13.51 -4.60 11.76
CA TYR A 215 -13.92 -5.98 12.06
C TYR A 215 -12.73 -6.83 12.48
N GLY A 216 -11.65 -6.80 11.68
CA GLY A 216 -10.44 -7.59 11.93
C GLY A 216 -9.89 -7.33 13.34
N ILE A 217 -9.68 -6.07 13.72
CA ILE A 217 -9.20 -5.71 15.07
C ILE A 217 -10.18 -6.19 16.14
N SER A 218 -11.49 -5.98 15.93
CA SER A 218 -12.53 -6.44 16.87
C SER A 218 -12.48 -7.95 17.10
N HIS A 219 -12.15 -8.71 16.06
CA HIS A 219 -12.03 -10.17 16.10
C HIS A 219 -10.68 -10.64 16.66
N LEU A 220 -9.57 -9.95 16.39
CA LEU A 220 -8.27 -10.19 17.04
C LEU A 220 -8.41 -10.01 18.57
N ILE A 221 -9.06 -8.92 19.02
CA ILE A 221 -9.38 -8.67 20.43
C ILE A 221 -10.23 -9.81 21.03
N GLU A 222 -11.17 -10.35 20.28
CA GLU A 222 -12.02 -11.47 20.70
C GLU A 222 -11.21 -12.75 20.89
N ASN A 223 -10.36 -13.10 19.92
CA ASN A 223 -9.51 -14.30 19.99
C ASN A 223 -8.47 -14.22 21.12
N GLU A 224 -7.85 -13.05 21.32
CA GLU A 224 -6.94 -12.78 22.43
C GLU A 224 -7.63 -12.91 23.79
N ARG A 225 -8.82 -12.30 23.97
CA ARG A 225 -9.59 -12.39 25.24
C ARG A 225 -10.04 -13.81 25.54
N ASN A 226 -10.30 -14.61 24.51
CA ASN A 226 -10.68 -16.02 24.63
C ASN A 226 -9.47 -16.97 24.75
N ALA A 227 -8.24 -16.45 24.69
CA ALA A 227 -6.99 -17.22 24.74
C ALA A 227 -6.91 -18.35 23.69
N ILE A 228 -7.43 -18.09 22.49
CA ILE A 228 -7.31 -19.02 21.35
C ILE A 228 -5.83 -19.03 20.89
N PRO A 229 -5.21 -20.18 20.57
CA PRO A 229 -3.87 -20.23 19.99
C PRO A 229 -3.80 -19.48 18.66
N ALA A 230 -2.71 -18.76 18.38
CA ALA A 230 -2.61 -17.89 17.19
C ALA A 230 -2.67 -18.70 15.88
N GLU A 231 -2.16 -19.93 15.90
CA GLU A 231 -2.25 -20.91 14.82
C GLU A 231 -3.69 -21.36 14.48
N ASP A 232 -4.62 -21.23 15.43
CA ASP A 232 -6.04 -21.60 15.30
C ASP A 232 -6.94 -20.38 15.00
N TRP A 233 -6.39 -19.16 14.91
CA TRP A 233 -7.21 -17.96 14.67
C TRP A 233 -7.85 -18.02 13.28
N THR A 234 -9.17 -17.84 13.22
CA THR A 234 -9.90 -17.69 11.95
C THR A 234 -10.54 -16.33 11.88
N VAL A 235 -9.71 -15.29 11.64
CA VAL A 235 -10.18 -13.91 11.49
C VAL A 235 -11.18 -13.76 10.32
N ASN A 236 -11.15 -14.69 9.37
CA ASN A 236 -12.09 -14.80 8.24
C ASN A 236 -13.53 -15.08 8.70
N PRO A 237 -14.54 -14.41 8.10
CA PRO A 237 -15.91 -14.64 8.48
C PRO A 237 -16.37 -15.98 7.90
N SER A 238 -17.13 -16.75 8.67
CA SER A 238 -17.79 -17.94 8.15
C SER A 238 -18.74 -17.57 7.02
N GLU A 239 -18.94 -18.45 6.04
CA GLU A 239 -20.05 -18.32 5.09
C GLU A 239 -21.42 -18.35 5.77
N ASN A 240 -21.48 -18.90 7.00
CA ASN A 240 -22.67 -18.95 7.84
C ASN A 240 -22.80 -17.76 8.81
N ASP A 241 -21.83 -16.85 8.84
CA ASP A 241 -21.91 -15.67 9.70
C ASP A 241 -22.98 -14.72 9.19
N ASN A 242 -23.94 -14.45 10.06
CA ASN A 242 -25.00 -13.48 9.83
C ASN A 242 -24.71 -12.20 10.63
N ARG A 243 -25.44 -11.14 10.32
CA ARG A 243 -25.37 -9.83 10.97
C ARG A 243 -25.21 -9.85 12.49
N TYR A 244 -25.86 -10.78 13.21
CA TYR A 244 -25.78 -10.82 14.67
C TYR A 244 -24.38 -11.18 15.19
N GLN A 245 -23.65 -12.06 14.49
CA GLN A 245 -22.27 -12.40 14.87
C GLN A 245 -21.33 -11.22 14.65
N TYR A 246 -21.41 -10.57 13.48
CA TYR A 246 -20.71 -9.31 13.23
C TYR A 246 -21.03 -8.24 14.30
N GLU A 247 -22.29 -8.13 14.73
CA GLU A 247 -22.69 -7.19 15.79
C GLU A 247 -22.05 -7.49 17.15
N ILE A 248 -21.85 -8.78 17.50
CA ILE A 248 -21.13 -9.20 18.72
C ILE A 248 -19.66 -8.83 18.62
N THR A 249 -18.97 -9.20 17.54
CA THR A 249 -17.54 -8.93 17.38
C THR A 249 -17.27 -7.42 17.46
N TYR A 250 -17.99 -6.59 16.69
CA TYR A 250 -17.88 -5.13 16.79
C TYR A 250 -18.19 -4.56 18.19
N LYS A 251 -19.06 -5.22 18.96
CA LYS A 251 -19.40 -4.75 20.31
C LYS A 251 -18.21 -4.87 21.26
N ASN A 252 -17.30 -5.84 21.06
CA ASN A 252 -16.10 -6.00 21.90
C ASN A 252 -15.15 -4.79 21.81
N LEU A 253 -15.00 -4.22 20.61
CA LEU A 253 -14.26 -2.97 20.40
C LEU A 253 -15.05 -1.77 20.96
N LYS A 254 -16.32 -1.63 20.60
CA LYS A 254 -17.20 -0.54 21.05
C LYS A 254 -17.22 -0.39 22.58
N ASP A 255 -17.45 -1.49 23.28
CA ASP A 255 -17.63 -1.50 24.73
C ASP A 255 -16.33 -1.16 25.48
N SER A 256 -15.18 -1.13 24.78
CA SER A 256 -13.91 -0.64 25.32
C SER A 256 -13.80 0.90 25.34
N PHE A 257 -14.65 1.64 24.62
CA PHE A 257 -14.59 3.11 24.52
C PHE A 257 -15.81 3.83 25.12
N LEU A 258 -15.69 5.13 25.39
CA LEU A 258 -16.83 5.96 25.77
C LEU A 258 -17.55 6.47 24.52
N LYS A 259 -18.81 6.85 24.67
CA LYS A 259 -19.56 7.47 23.57
C LYS A 259 -18.93 8.82 23.20
N ASN A 260 -18.78 9.06 21.90
CA ASN A 260 -18.10 10.17 21.23
C ASN A 260 -16.58 10.23 21.47
N SER A 261 -15.93 9.17 21.99
CA SER A 261 -14.46 9.14 22.17
C SER A 261 -13.70 8.51 21.00
N PHE A 262 -14.40 8.05 19.96
CA PHE A 262 -13.82 7.43 18.78
C PHE A 262 -14.37 8.14 17.54
N TRP A 263 -13.54 8.95 16.89
CA TRP A 263 -13.93 9.70 15.70
C TRP A 263 -13.60 8.90 14.45
N LEU A 264 -14.65 8.42 13.78
CA LEU A 264 -14.58 7.65 12.55
C LEU A 264 -14.79 8.57 11.35
N ASN A 265 -13.87 8.56 10.40
CA ASN A 265 -14.03 9.28 9.15
C ASN A 265 -13.53 8.46 7.95
N SER A 266 -14.34 8.41 6.89
CA SER A 266 -14.00 7.69 5.65
C SER A 266 -13.08 8.47 4.73
N ASP A 267 -12.94 9.78 4.97
CA ASP A 267 -11.85 10.58 4.45
C ASP A 267 -10.62 10.38 5.35
N SER A 268 -9.62 9.63 4.85
CA SER A 268 -8.36 9.43 5.55
C SER A 268 -7.60 10.75 5.73
N GLY A 269 -7.60 11.64 4.73
CA GLY A 269 -6.96 12.96 4.82
C GLY A 269 -7.43 13.75 6.05
N SER A 270 -8.73 13.76 6.34
CA SER A 270 -9.27 14.33 7.58
C SER A 270 -8.70 13.69 8.87
N VAL A 271 -8.57 12.36 8.92
CA VAL A 271 -8.00 11.62 10.07
C VAL A 271 -6.53 12.02 10.27
N LEU A 272 -5.77 12.07 9.18
CA LEU A 272 -4.32 12.30 9.19
C LEU A 272 -3.98 13.75 9.49
N ASN A 273 -4.72 14.72 8.94
CA ASN A 273 -4.56 16.13 9.32
C ASN A 273 -4.91 16.37 10.80
N SER A 274 -5.93 15.70 11.36
CA SER A 274 -6.24 15.80 12.80
C SER A 274 -5.16 15.19 13.69
N PHE A 275 -4.52 14.10 13.24
CA PHE A 275 -3.39 13.52 13.98
C PHE A 275 -2.12 14.38 13.85
N ALA A 276 -1.89 14.98 12.68
CA ALA A 276 -0.78 15.89 12.40
C ALA A 276 -0.85 17.20 13.21
N ASP A 277 -2.05 17.78 13.38
CA ASP A 277 -2.25 19.00 14.17
C ASP A 277 -1.70 18.82 15.61
N PRO A 278 -0.75 19.66 16.07
CA PRO A 278 -0.27 19.65 17.45
C PRO A 278 -1.37 19.76 18.52
N ASN A 279 -2.53 20.33 18.17
CA ASN A 279 -3.70 20.49 19.04
C ASN A 279 -4.85 19.52 18.71
N GLY A 280 -4.69 18.68 17.69
CA GLY A 280 -5.71 17.72 17.24
C GLY A 280 -5.71 16.42 18.04
N ASP A 281 -6.21 15.34 17.43
CA ASP A 281 -6.43 14.06 18.13
C ASP A 281 -5.12 13.45 18.66
N ILE A 282 -5.13 12.99 19.92
CA ILE A 282 -3.92 12.51 20.61
C ILE A 282 -3.48 11.10 20.18
N GLY A 283 -4.32 10.39 19.45
CA GLY A 283 -4.03 9.05 18.94
C GLY A 283 -4.90 8.70 17.74
N ALA A 284 -4.36 7.90 16.84
CA ALA A 284 -4.97 7.53 15.57
C ALA A 284 -4.82 6.04 15.26
N PHE A 285 -5.87 5.44 14.71
CA PHE A 285 -5.85 4.11 14.08
C PHE A 285 -5.89 4.29 12.55
N ALA A 286 -4.83 3.87 11.89
CA ALA A 286 -4.66 3.97 10.44
C ALA A 286 -3.57 2.98 9.98
N TYR A 287 -3.30 2.93 8.67
CA TYR A 287 -2.14 2.18 8.18
C TYR A 287 -0.83 2.91 8.52
N ASN A 288 0.27 2.17 8.60
CA ASN A 288 1.57 2.72 8.96
C ASN A 288 2.10 3.76 7.95
N GLY A 289 1.79 3.61 6.65
CA GLY A 289 2.08 4.63 5.62
C GLY A 289 1.27 5.92 5.83
N ASP A 290 0.00 5.80 6.21
CA ASP A 290 -0.85 6.94 6.54
C ASP A 290 -0.32 7.72 7.76
N ILE A 291 0.03 7.00 8.83
CA ILE A 291 0.64 7.61 10.02
C ILE A 291 1.96 8.29 9.67
N LEU A 292 2.78 7.68 8.80
CA LEU A 292 4.03 8.28 8.35
C LEU A 292 3.80 9.61 7.62
N TYR A 293 2.81 9.65 6.72
CA TYR A 293 2.39 10.87 6.03
C TYR A 293 1.85 11.93 7.01
N ALA A 294 1.03 11.55 7.99
CA ALA A 294 0.57 12.46 9.05
C ALA A 294 1.74 13.04 9.86
N CYS A 295 2.73 12.20 10.19
CA CYS A 295 3.96 12.60 10.87
C CYS A 295 4.86 13.53 10.02
N GLN A 296 4.74 13.51 8.69
CA GLN A 296 5.42 14.47 7.83
C GLN A 296 4.72 15.83 7.75
N GLY A 297 3.49 15.97 8.29
CA GLY A 297 2.71 17.20 8.21
C GLY A 297 1.28 17.06 7.67
N ALA A 298 0.94 15.89 7.11
CA ALA A 298 -0.21 15.73 6.24
C ALA A 298 -0.24 16.83 5.14
N ASP A 299 -1.39 17.45 4.89
CA ASP A 299 -1.55 18.45 3.82
C ASP A 299 -1.11 19.87 4.22
N THR A 300 -0.95 20.15 5.52
CA THR A 300 -1.11 21.53 6.04
C THR A 300 -0.12 21.98 7.11
N TYR A 301 0.61 21.07 7.76
CA TYR A 301 1.45 21.39 8.91
C TYR A 301 2.92 21.09 8.65
N ASP A 302 3.82 21.92 9.19
CA ASP A 302 5.24 21.56 9.33
C ASP A 302 5.41 20.91 10.72
N VAL A 303 5.30 19.58 10.78
CA VAL A 303 5.24 18.83 12.05
C VAL A 303 6.62 18.34 12.45
N ASP A 304 7.00 18.71 13.67
CA ASP A 304 8.21 18.23 14.31
C ASP A 304 8.04 16.79 14.83
N TYR A 305 8.14 15.81 13.92
CA TYR A 305 8.04 14.39 14.22
C TYR A 305 9.33 13.82 14.85
N ASN A 306 9.56 14.16 16.11
CA ASN A 306 10.57 13.48 16.93
C ASN A 306 10.01 12.18 17.53
N ASN A 307 10.83 11.11 17.54
CA ASN A 307 10.66 9.86 18.29
C ASN A 307 10.22 10.06 19.75
N ASP A 308 10.55 11.19 20.38
CA ASP A 308 10.20 11.52 21.77
C ASP A 308 8.73 11.96 21.96
N ASN A 309 8.05 12.39 20.89
CA ASN A 309 6.70 12.97 20.96
C ASN A 309 5.65 12.15 20.19
N VAL A 310 6.03 11.33 19.21
CA VAL A 310 5.10 10.43 18.53
C VAL A 310 5.59 9.00 18.63
N HIS A 311 4.68 8.11 19.00
CA HIS A 311 4.98 6.71 19.23
C HIS A 311 3.97 5.81 18.53
N VAL A 312 4.45 4.65 18.10
CA VAL A 312 3.70 3.67 17.32
C VAL A 312 3.62 2.37 18.12
N ILE A 313 2.44 1.77 18.14
CA ILE A 313 2.18 0.45 18.70
C ILE A 313 1.75 -0.45 17.55
N THR A 314 2.57 -1.47 17.31
CA THR A 314 2.33 -2.53 16.33
C THR A 314 2.16 -3.83 17.11
N PRO A 315 0.91 -4.29 17.32
CA PRO A 315 0.67 -5.52 18.05
C PRO A 315 1.32 -6.74 17.37
N ASN A 316 1.67 -7.74 18.17
CA ASN A 316 2.35 -8.96 17.72
C ASN A 316 1.52 -9.80 16.72
N GLN A 317 0.20 -9.62 16.72
CA GLN A 317 -0.71 -10.16 15.73
C GLN A 317 -1.45 -8.99 15.10
N ASN A 318 -1.24 -8.79 13.79
CA ASN A 318 -1.69 -7.57 13.16
C ASN A 318 -2.31 -7.76 11.77
N LEU A 319 -3.19 -6.83 11.42
CA LEU A 319 -3.74 -6.74 10.07
C LEU A 319 -2.68 -6.13 9.15
N LEU A 320 -2.48 -6.78 8.02
CA LEU A 320 -1.65 -6.30 6.93
C LEU A 320 -2.57 -5.95 5.74
N ALA A 321 -2.13 -5.09 4.85
CA ALA A 321 -2.75 -4.89 3.54
C ALA A 321 -1.67 -4.92 2.46
N ILE A 322 -2.01 -5.43 1.28
CA ILE A 322 -1.14 -5.40 0.10
C ILE A 322 -1.92 -4.74 -1.03
N ASP A 323 -1.44 -3.60 -1.48
CA ASP A 323 -1.86 -3.01 -2.73
C ASP A 323 -1.02 -3.57 -3.87
N MET A 324 -1.67 -3.94 -4.97
CA MET A 324 -1.04 -4.68 -6.07
C MET A 324 -1.38 -4.06 -7.43
N MET A 325 -0.37 -3.83 -8.25
CA MET A 325 -0.57 -3.41 -9.63
C MET A 325 -1.06 -4.57 -10.50
N VAL A 326 -2.13 -4.33 -11.26
CA VAL A 326 -2.78 -5.31 -12.15
C VAL A 326 -2.94 -4.74 -13.55
N ILE A 327 -2.83 -5.60 -14.57
CA ILE A 327 -2.99 -5.23 -15.99
C ILE A 327 -4.40 -5.60 -16.45
N ASN A 328 -5.06 -4.74 -17.23
CA ASN A 328 -6.38 -5.00 -17.80
C ASN A 328 -6.33 -6.17 -18.81
N ALA A 329 -7.24 -7.15 -18.69
CA ALA A 329 -7.30 -8.33 -19.56
C ALA A 329 -7.40 -8.01 -21.06
N LYS A 330 -7.81 -6.79 -21.43
CA LYS A 330 -7.90 -6.32 -22.81
C LYS A 330 -6.54 -5.90 -23.41
N ALA A 331 -5.51 -5.67 -22.58
CA ALA A 331 -4.17 -5.35 -23.05
C ALA A 331 -3.62 -6.50 -23.91
N ASN A 332 -3.09 -6.18 -25.09
CA ASN A 332 -2.54 -7.15 -26.03
C ASN A 332 -1.50 -6.50 -26.96
N GLY A 333 -0.69 -7.33 -27.64
CA GLY A 333 0.23 -6.89 -28.68
C GLY A 333 1.27 -5.86 -28.21
N GLU A 334 1.54 -4.85 -29.05
CA GLU A 334 2.49 -3.77 -28.75
C GLU A 334 2.12 -3.00 -27.47
N HIS A 335 0.82 -2.77 -27.23
CA HIS A 335 0.33 -2.02 -26.06
C HIS A 335 0.67 -2.76 -24.76
N LEU A 336 0.47 -4.08 -24.72
CA LEU A 336 0.87 -4.93 -23.59
C LEU A 336 2.38 -4.92 -23.35
N ASN A 337 3.19 -4.95 -24.42
CA ASN A 337 4.65 -4.88 -24.28
C ASN A 337 5.10 -3.56 -23.67
N LYS A 338 4.49 -2.43 -24.07
CA LYS A 338 4.75 -1.11 -23.46
C LYS A 338 4.32 -1.06 -22.00
N ILE A 339 3.18 -1.68 -21.64
CA ILE A 339 2.77 -1.83 -20.24
C ILE A 339 3.82 -2.61 -19.44
N TYR A 340 4.38 -3.70 -19.99
CA TYR A 340 5.46 -4.44 -19.32
C TYR A 340 6.76 -3.62 -19.19
N GLU A 341 7.16 -2.86 -20.20
CA GLU A 341 8.33 -1.96 -20.12
C GLU A 341 8.14 -0.87 -19.05
N MET A 342 6.93 -0.31 -18.96
CA MET A 342 6.54 0.71 -17.99
C MET A 342 6.49 0.16 -16.56
N LEU A 343 5.81 -0.97 -16.36
CA LEU A 343 5.80 -1.68 -15.07
C LEU A 343 7.19 -2.12 -14.64
N LYS A 344 8.04 -2.59 -15.55
CA LYS A 344 9.44 -2.91 -15.23
C LYS A 344 10.16 -1.67 -14.69
N PHE A 345 10.06 -0.55 -15.40
CA PHE A 345 10.74 0.69 -15.01
C PHE A 345 10.26 1.22 -13.65
N MET A 346 8.95 1.19 -13.41
CA MET A 346 8.33 1.72 -12.19
C MET A 346 8.51 0.81 -10.98
N LEU A 347 8.40 -0.52 -11.16
CA LEU A 347 8.22 -1.47 -10.06
C LEU A 347 9.36 -2.48 -9.91
N LEU A 348 10.18 -2.73 -10.94
CA LEU A 348 11.11 -3.87 -10.95
C LEU A 348 12.55 -3.52 -11.36
N ASP A 349 12.85 -2.28 -11.73
CA ASP A 349 14.20 -1.89 -12.15
C ASP A 349 15.16 -1.92 -10.95
N GLY A 350 16.21 -2.75 -11.04
CA GLY A 350 17.21 -2.96 -9.98
C GLY A 350 16.78 -3.85 -8.82
N VAL A 351 15.53 -4.33 -8.73
CA VAL A 351 15.06 -5.09 -7.53
C VAL A 351 15.71 -6.47 -7.38
N ASP A 352 16.40 -6.97 -8.41
CA ASP A 352 17.22 -8.19 -8.39
C ASP A 352 18.72 -7.92 -8.13
N SER A 353 19.13 -6.66 -7.90
CA SER A 353 20.54 -6.25 -7.76
C SER A 353 20.73 -5.10 -6.75
N THR A 354 21.29 -5.41 -5.57
CA THR A 354 21.55 -4.43 -4.49
C THR A 354 22.49 -3.28 -4.90
N ASN A 355 23.40 -3.52 -5.83
CA ASN A 355 24.30 -2.48 -6.35
C ASN A 355 23.62 -1.55 -7.36
N GLU A 356 22.57 -2.02 -8.04
CA GLU A 356 21.85 -1.23 -9.04
C GLU A 356 20.67 -0.47 -8.41
N ILE A 357 19.96 -1.06 -7.43
CA ILE A 357 18.85 -0.38 -6.72
C ILE A 357 19.29 0.91 -6.01
N THR A 358 20.59 1.02 -5.71
CA THR A 358 21.20 2.14 -4.99
C THR A 358 21.85 3.19 -5.89
N GLU A 359 21.70 3.07 -7.22
CA GLU A 359 22.21 4.05 -8.19
C GLU A 359 21.53 5.41 -8.01
N ARG A 360 22.32 6.46 -7.72
CA ARG A 360 21.87 7.86 -7.62
C ARG A 360 22.39 8.69 -8.80
N ASP A 361 21.62 9.68 -9.22
CA ASP A 361 21.98 10.61 -10.28
C ASP A 361 22.94 11.71 -9.78
N LYS A 362 23.32 12.63 -10.67
CA LYS A 362 24.22 13.76 -10.36
C LYS A 362 23.68 14.77 -9.33
N ASN A 363 22.38 14.75 -9.03
CA ASN A 363 21.73 15.59 -8.04
C ASN A 363 21.51 14.82 -6.72
N GLY A 364 21.86 13.53 -6.68
CA GLY A 364 21.66 12.64 -5.55
C GLY A 364 20.34 11.86 -5.59
N SER A 365 19.44 12.06 -6.56
CA SER A 365 18.15 11.33 -6.60
C SER A 365 18.33 9.87 -7.05
N TYR A 366 17.59 8.91 -6.49
CA TYR A 366 17.66 7.52 -6.98
C TYR A 366 17.17 7.38 -8.43
N VAL A 367 17.94 6.66 -9.25
CA VAL A 367 17.66 6.45 -10.68
C VAL A 367 16.62 5.34 -10.91
N LYS A 368 16.53 4.38 -9.98
CA LYS A 368 15.67 3.21 -10.08
C LYS A 368 14.28 3.50 -9.55
N GLY A 369 13.25 3.27 -10.38
CA GLY A 369 11.85 3.61 -10.06
C GLY A 369 11.37 3.13 -8.69
N PRO A 370 11.60 1.86 -8.29
CA PRO A 370 11.17 1.35 -6.98
C PRO A 370 11.80 2.11 -5.82
N MET A 371 13.12 2.37 -5.88
CA MET A 371 13.84 3.09 -4.83
C MET A 371 13.49 4.58 -4.79
N CYS A 372 13.29 5.22 -5.96
CA CYS A 372 12.79 6.59 -6.06
C CYS A 372 11.38 6.72 -5.45
N ASN A 373 10.49 5.75 -5.74
CA ASN A 373 9.15 5.72 -5.17
C ASN A 373 9.18 5.51 -3.66
N PHE A 374 10.02 4.58 -3.18
CA PHE A 374 10.21 4.31 -1.76
C PHE A 374 10.80 5.52 -1.01
N GLU A 375 11.82 6.19 -1.54
CA GLU A 375 12.46 7.37 -0.90
C GLU A 375 11.47 8.52 -0.68
N SER A 376 10.53 8.71 -1.62
CA SER A 376 9.56 9.81 -1.61
C SER A 376 8.23 9.47 -0.93
N VAL A 377 7.59 8.33 -1.25
CA VAL A 377 6.29 7.92 -0.68
C VAL A 377 6.47 7.32 0.71
N GLN A 378 7.61 6.65 0.96
CA GLN A 378 8.02 6.07 2.26
C GLN A 378 7.10 4.99 2.85
N TYR A 379 6.10 4.53 2.09
CA TYR A 379 5.29 3.36 2.43
C TYR A 379 6.14 2.10 2.49
N THR A 380 5.64 1.03 3.15
CA THR A 380 6.45 -0.17 3.32
C THR A 380 6.63 -0.92 2.00
N ASP A 381 7.83 -0.79 1.44
CA ASP A 381 8.26 -1.47 0.24
C ASP A 381 8.11 -3.01 0.32
N VAL A 382 7.77 -3.63 -0.80
CA VAL A 382 7.50 -5.07 -0.87
C VAL A 382 8.76 -5.91 -1.11
N PHE A 383 9.84 -5.33 -1.61
CA PHE A 383 11.03 -6.02 -2.10
C PHE A 383 12.06 -6.31 -1.02
N LYS A 384 12.59 -7.52 -1.06
CA LYS A 384 13.68 -7.97 -0.18
C LYS A 384 14.93 -7.10 -0.37
N THR A 385 15.23 -6.69 -1.60
CA THR A 385 16.46 -5.95 -1.93
C THR A 385 16.50 -4.54 -1.33
N ILE A 386 15.38 -3.81 -1.37
CA ILE A 386 15.25 -2.50 -0.69
C ILE A 386 15.22 -2.71 0.82
N ASN A 387 14.49 -3.72 1.31
CA ASN A 387 14.44 -4.04 2.73
C ASN A 387 15.83 -4.37 3.32
N ASP A 388 16.60 -5.26 2.67
CA ASP A 388 17.95 -5.64 3.06
C ASP A 388 18.91 -4.44 3.05
N TYR A 389 18.75 -3.52 2.09
CA TYR A 389 19.57 -2.31 2.01
C TYR A 389 19.35 -1.38 3.20
N VAL A 390 18.09 -1.06 3.52
CA VAL A 390 17.74 -0.20 4.67
C VAL A 390 18.03 -0.88 6.01
N ASN A 391 17.97 -2.22 6.07
CA ASN A 391 18.19 -3.01 7.28
C ASN A 391 19.63 -3.46 7.52
N LYS A 392 20.54 -3.25 6.56
CA LYS A 392 21.93 -3.62 6.72
C LYS A 392 22.48 -2.93 7.97
N LYS A 393 23.08 -3.69 8.89
CA LYS A 393 23.87 -3.12 9.98
C LYS A 393 25.30 -3.05 9.49
N ASP A 394 25.91 -1.87 9.54
CA ASP A 394 27.33 -1.77 9.27
C ASP A 394 28.11 -2.45 10.42
N ASN A 395 29.22 -3.09 10.10
CA ASN A 395 30.01 -3.85 11.07
C ASN A 395 30.64 -2.95 12.15
N ASP A 396 30.60 -1.63 11.98
CA ASP A 396 31.30 -0.63 12.79
C ASP A 396 30.44 -0.04 13.92
N SER A 397 29.55 -0.85 14.51
CA SER A 397 28.70 -0.56 15.70
C SER A 397 27.73 0.63 15.60
N ARG A 398 27.71 1.35 14.48
CA ARG A 398 26.64 2.25 14.08
C ARG A 398 25.64 1.49 13.19
N PRO A 399 24.32 1.63 13.37
CA PRO A 399 23.37 1.08 12.41
C PRO A 399 23.63 1.72 11.04
N ALA A 400 23.54 1.01 9.90
CA ALA A 400 23.80 1.66 8.60
C ALA A 400 22.72 2.68 8.21
N GLN A 401 21.70 2.85 9.04
CA GLN A 401 20.83 4.02 9.11
C GLN A 401 21.67 5.31 9.23
N ASP A 402 22.74 5.35 10.06
CA ASP A 402 23.70 6.46 10.11
C ASP A 402 24.49 6.64 8.79
N SER A 403 24.69 5.58 8.01
CA SER A 403 25.41 5.62 6.72
C SER A 403 24.50 6.14 5.61
N TYR A 404 23.26 5.64 5.55
CA TYR A 404 22.22 6.09 4.63
C TYR A 404 21.85 7.56 4.85
N PHE A 405 21.66 7.99 6.09
CA PHE A 405 21.31 9.39 6.41
C PHE A 405 22.51 10.31 6.54
N GLY A 406 23.66 9.84 7.03
CA GLY A 406 24.91 10.61 7.01
C GLY A 406 25.23 11.04 5.59
N LEU A 407 25.27 10.10 4.64
CA LEU A 407 25.52 10.45 3.22
C LEU A 407 24.43 11.34 2.59
N MET A 408 23.21 11.36 3.13
CA MET A 408 22.12 12.21 2.63
C MET A 408 22.16 13.64 3.20
N PHE A 409 22.63 13.81 4.45
CA PHE A 409 22.56 15.07 5.19
C PHE A 409 23.93 15.68 5.55
N ASP A 410 25.05 14.97 5.36
CA ASP A 410 26.40 15.51 5.55
C ASP A 410 26.64 16.70 4.60
N TRP A 411 26.08 16.67 3.37
CA TRP A 411 26.13 17.82 2.46
C TRP A 411 25.33 19.02 3.00
N GLU A 412 24.12 18.83 3.55
CA GLU A 412 23.36 19.93 4.16
C GLU A 412 24.03 20.50 5.41
N LYS A 413 24.77 19.65 6.15
CA LYS A 413 25.63 20.10 7.25
C LYS A 413 26.79 20.97 6.76
N GLU A 414 27.34 20.70 5.58
CA GLU A 414 28.33 21.57 4.92
C GLU A 414 27.73 22.92 4.46
N GLU A 415 26.41 23.01 4.23
CA GLU A 415 25.71 24.26 3.89
C GLU A 415 25.38 25.16 5.11
N GLY A 416 25.75 24.73 6.33
CA GLY A 416 25.70 25.57 7.54
C GLY A 416 24.43 25.42 8.39
N GLU A 417 23.70 24.31 8.24
CA GLU A 417 22.62 23.95 9.17
C GLU A 417 23.16 23.79 10.62
N THR A 418 22.36 24.17 11.63
CA THR A 418 22.78 24.04 13.04
C THR A 418 22.80 22.57 13.47
N ASP A 419 23.70 22.20 14.38
CA ASP A 419 23.72 20.84 14.94
C ASP A 419 22.36 20.43 15.55
N GLU A 420 21.57 21.38 16.06
CA GLU A 420 20.22 21.12 16.59
C GLU A 420 19.25 20.71 15.47
N ALA A 421 19.19 21.47 14.37
CA ALA A 421 18.33 21.16 13.22
C ALA A 421 18.78 19.86 12.50
N TYR A 422 20.09 19.65 12.37
CA TYR A 422 20.65 18.41 11.84
C TYR A 422 20.27 17.19 12.70
N ASN A 423 20.52 17.23 14.02
CA ASN A 423 20.20 16.10 14.90
C ASN A 423 18.69 15.82 14.96
N LYS A 424 17.87 16.88 14.92
CA LYS A 424 16.41 16.79 14.78
C LYS A 424 16.02 16.06 13.48
N ARG A 425 16.53 16.48 12.32
CA ARG A 425 16.29 15.85 11.02
C ARG A 425 16.66 14.36 11.04
N ILE A 426 17.84 14.02 11.60
CA ILE A 426 18.30 12.64 11.79
C ILE A 426 17.34 11.84 12.70
N ASN A 427 16.94 12.37 13.86
CA ASN A 427 16.02 11.69 14.78
C ASN A 427 14.64 11.43 14.14
N ASN A 428 14.13 12.38 13.36
CA ASN A 428 12.87 12.24 12.64
C ASN A 428 13.00 11.11 11.61
N GLN A 429 14.11 11.02 10.88
CA GLN A 429 14.36 9.96 9.91
C GLN A 429 14.55 8.56 10.55
N TYR A 430 15.19 8.49 11.71
CA TYR A 430 15.20 7.28 12.55
C TYR A 430 13.79 6.84 12.96
N ALA A 431 12.93 7.79 13.35
CA ALA A 431 11.54 7.52 13.72
C ALA A 431 10.75 6.94 12.52
N LYS A 432 10.95 7.52 11.31
CA LYS A 432 10.35 7.03 10.06
C LYS A 432 10.78 5.59 9.76
N ILE A 433 12.08 5.27 9.87
CA ILE A 433 12.53 3.88 9.69
C ILE A 433 11.96 2.96 10.76
N ASN A 434 11.87 3.36 12.04
CA ASN A 434 11.28 2.51 13.07
C ASN A 434 9.81 2.17 12.78
N LEU A 435 9.04 3.13 12.26
CA LEU A 435 7.66 2.93 11.80
C LEU A 435 7.60 1.97 10.59
N TRP A 436 8.46 2.15 9.60
CA TRP A 436 8.59 1.23 8.45
C TRP A 436 9.02 -0.19 8.86
N LEU A 437 10.00 -0.30 9.76
CA LEU A 437 10.55 -1.55 10.29
C LEU A 437 9.57 -2.30 11.20
N SER A 438 8.57 -1.63 11.76
CA SER A 438 7.63 -2.24 12.71
C SER A 438 6.92 -3.46 12.13
N ILE A 439 6.73 -3.53 10.81
CA ILE A 439 6.13 -4.67 10.09
C ILE A 439 7.07 -5.90 10.09
N TYR A 440 8.38 -5.70 9.98
CA TYR A 440 9.37 -6.78 9.86
C TYR A 440 9.92 -7.27 11.21
N ASN A 441 9.72 -6.50 12.27
CA ASN A 441 10.16 -6.83 13.63
C ASN A 441 9.16 -7.72 14.40
N VAL A 442 8.11 -8.22 13.75
CA VAL A 442 7.10 -9.09 14.38
C VAL A 442 7.68 -10.52 14.56
N PRO A 443 7.87 -11.03 15.80
CA PRO A 443 8.73 -12.20 16.04
C PRO A 443 8.21 -13.55 15.50
N ASP A 444 6.92 -13.65 15.26
CA ASP A 444 6.30 -14.85 14.71
C ASP A 444 5.40 -14.47 13.52
N MET A 445 5.93 -14.69 12.31
CA MET A 445 5.18 -14.43 11.08
C MET A 445 4.42 -15.67 10.59
N SER A 446 4.46 -16.80 11.32
CA SER A 446 3.82 -18.06 10.89
C SER A 446 2.29 -18.07 11.06
N SER A 447 1.74 -17.02 11.69
CA SER A 447 0.34 -16.90 12.11
C SER A 447 -0.38 -15.64 11.54
N TYR A 448 0.14 -15.02 10.47
CA TYR A 448 -0.47 -13.83 9.85
C TYR A 448 -1.79 -14.11 9.09
N ILE A 449 -2.88 -14.27 9.83
CA ILE A 449 -4.20 -14.50 9.24
C ILE A 449 -4.82 -13.18 8.77
N ASN A 450 -4.52 -12.82 7.52
CA ASN A 450 -4.92 -11.54 6.96
C ASN A 450 -6.38 -11.51 6.48
N PHE A 451 -7.29 -11.10 7.37
CA PHE A 451 -8.72 -10.93 7.07
C PHE A 451 -9.03 -9.87 6.01
N ILE A 452 -8.35 -8.71 6.07
CA ILE A 452 -8.65 -7.57 5.19
C ILE A 452 -8.59 -8.02 3.73
N GLU A 453 -7.67 -8.94 3.46
CA GLU A 453 -7.29 -9.36 2.13
C GLU A 453 -8.04 -10.58 1.57
N LYS A 454 -9.02 -11.13 2.29
CA LYS A 454 -9.91 -12.16 1.71
C LYS A 454 -11.14 -11.56 1.02
N PRO A 455 -11.54 -12.06 -0.16
CA PRO A 455 -12.78 -11.66 -0.80
C PRO A 455 -13.97 -12.19 -0.01
N ILE A 456 -14.88 -11.31 0.40
CA ILE A 456 -16.15 -11.68 1.04
C ILE A 456 -17.29 -11.59 0.04
N ASN A 457 -18.32 -12.42 0.19
CA ASN A 457 -19.46 -12.39 -0.71
C ASN A 457 -20.39 -11.18 -0.43
N GLY A 458 -21.32 -10.89 -1.35
CA GLY A 458 -22.20 -9.72 -1.23
C GLY A 458 -23.12 -9.73 -0.01
N HIS A 459 -23.53 -10.90 0.48
CA HIS A 459 -24.33 -11.04 1.69
C HIS A 459 -23.49 -10.73 2.93
N GLN A 460 -22.30 -11.33 3.06
CA GLN A 460 -21.34 -11.03 4.13
C GLN A 460 -21.00 -9.53 4.16
N LYS A 461 -20.74 -8.90 3.00
CA LYS A 461 -20.48 -7.45 2.92
C LYS A 461 -21.66 -6.62 3.43
N SER A 462 -22.89 -7.00 3.06
CA SER A 462 -24.12 -6.34 3.52
C SER A 462 -24.35 -6.50 5.02
N ASP A 463 -24.18 -7.72 5.55
CA ASP A 463 -24.43 -8.04 6.96
C ASP A 463 -23.37 -7.43 7.87
N MET A 464 -22.08 -7.50 7.49
CA MET A 464 -20.97 -6.84 8.16
C MET A 464 -21.17 -5.31 8.18
N TYR A 465 -21.52 -4.70 7.04
CA TYR A 465 -21.80 -3.25 7.00
C TYR A 465 -23.04 -2.88 7.84
N GLY A 466 -24.10 -3.70 7.81
CA GLY A 466 -25.29 -3.48 8.63
C GLY A 466 -25.01 -3.59 10.13
N ALA A 467 -24.16 -4.53 10.53
CA ALA A 467 -23.67 -4.66 11.90
C ALA A 467 -22.80 -3.47 12.31
N TYR A 468 -21.83 -3.10 11.47
CA TYR A 468 -20.96 -1.96 11.65
C TYR A 468 -21.72 -0.65 11.90
N VAL A 469 -22.68 -0.31 11.03
CA VAL A 469 -23.48 0.91 11.18
C VAL A 469 -24.28 0.91 12.49
N LYS A 470 -24.87 -0.23 12.87
CA LYS A 470 -25.69 -0.35 14.08
C LYS A 470 -24.86 -0.30 15.36
N THR A 471 -23.73 -0.99 15.40
CA THR A 471 -22.92 -1.18 16.61
C THR A 471 -21.89 -0.08 16.78
N ILE A 472 -21.09 0.17 15.75
CA ILE A 472 -19.98 1.14 15.76
C ILE A 472 -20.47 2.54 15.39
N LYS A 473 -20.90 2.76 14.13
CA LYS A 473 -21.11 4.12 13.59
C LYS A 473 -22.20 4.93 14.33
N ASN A 474 -23.24 4.26 14.83
CA ASN A 474 -24.30 4.87 15.64
C ASN A 474 -24.04 4.80 17.16
N GLY A 475 -22.94 4.17 17.58
CA GLY A 475 -22.74 3.70 18.94
C GLY A 475 -21.48 4.19 19.66
N LEU A 476 -20.44 4.52 18.90
CA LEU A 476 -19.26 5.24 19.37
C LEU A 476 -19.41 6.76 19.29
#